data_AF-A0A556AVP4-F1
#
_entry.id   AF-A0A556AVP4-F1
#
_cell.length_a   1.000
_cell.length_b   1.000
_cell.length_c   1.000
_cell.angle_alpha   90.00
_cell.angle_beta   90.00
_cell.angle_gamma   90.00
#
_symmetry.space_group_name_H-M   'P 1'
#
loop_
_entity.id
_entity.type
_entity.pdbx_description
1 polymer ?
#
loop_
_entity_poly.entity_id
_entity_poly.type
_entity_poly.pdbx_seq_one_letter_code
_entity_poly.pdbx_strand_id
1 'polypeptide(L)'
;MKSRAAVAFKPGEPLQIVEIDVEEPKAREVLVKILYTSVCHTDAFTLSGDDPEGVFPAVLGHEGAGVVVSVGDEVTSVKPGDHVIPLYTAECGECKFCRSGKTNLCSAVRETQGKG
;
A
#
# COMPACT_ATOMS: atom_id res chain seq x y z
N MET A 1 10.69 -12.28 -2.56
CA MET A 1 11.39 -12.41 -1.26
C MET A 1 10.47 -12.94 -0.16
N LYS A 2 11.00 -13.69 0.81
CA LYS A 2 10.25 -14.04 2.03
C LYS A 2 10.20 -12.84 2.97
N SER A 3 9.04 -12.56 3.56
CA SER A 3 8.85 -11.48 4.52
C SER A 3 7.89 -11.88 5.64
N ARG A 4 8.11 -11.34 6.83
CA ARG A 4 7.18 -11.49 7.96
C ARG A 4 6.09 -10.42 7.85
N ALA A 5 4.82 -10.82 7.88
CA ALA A 5 3.67 -9.92 7.81
C ALA A 5 2.61 -10.26 8.86
N ALA A 6 1.82 -9.25 9.25
CA ALA A 6 0.60 -9.45 10.03
C ALA A 6 -0.57 -9.57 9.06
N VAL A 7 -1.15 -10.76 8.94
CA VAL A 7 -2.22 -11.07 7.99
C VAL A 7 -3.55 -11.17 8.73
N ALA A 8 -4.54 -10.44 8.24
CA ALA A 8 -5.93 -10.62 8.59
C ALA A 8 -6.51 -11.73 7.69
N PHE A 9 -6.73 -12.92 8.24
CA PHE A 9 -7.31 -14.03 7.46
C PHE A 9 -8.82 -13.93 7.32
N LYS A 10 -9.50 -13.33 8.31
CA LYS A 10 -10.95 -13.16 8.38
C LYS A 10 -11.31 -11.88 9.14
N PRO A 11 -12.49 -11.28 8.89
CA PRO A 11 -12.98 -10.15 9.66
C PRO A 11 -13.19 -10.52 11.14
N GLY A 12 -12.88 -9.59 12.04
CA GLY A 12 -13.06 -9.71 13.48
C GLY A 12 -12.08 -10.66 14.18
N GLU A 13 -11.21 -11.36 13.46
CA GLU A 13 -10.21 -12.26 14.06
C GLU A 13 -8.87 -11.53 14.33
N PRO A 14 -8.11 -11.93 15.36
CA PRO A 14 -6.78 -11.40 15.59
C PRO A 14 -5.85 -11.59 14.39
N LEU A 15 -5.03 -10.58 14.09
CA LEU A 15 -3.99 -10.68 13.08
C LEU A 15 -3.01 -11.82 13.40
N GLN A 16 -2.66 -12.60 12.39
CA GLN A 16 -1.67 -13.67 12.53
C GLN A 16 -0.35 -13.24 11.91
N ILE A 17 0.73 -13.43 12.66
CA ILE A 17 2.08 -13.21 12.17
C ILE A 17 2.52 -14.44 11.38
N VAL A 18 2.68 -14.27 10.07
CA VAL A 18 3.10 -15.35 9.16
C VAL A 18 4.22 -14.89 8.24
N GLU A 19 4.88 -15.85 7.60
CA GLU A 19 5.78 -15.58 6.49
C GLU A 19 5.01 -15.60 5.18
N ILE A 20 5.22 -14.58 4.34
CA ILE A 20 4.62 -14.45 3.00
C ILE A 20 5.71 -14.35 1.93
N ASP A 21 5.34 -14.69 0.71
CA ASP A 21 6.11 -14.39 -0.49
C ASP A 21 5.71 -13.01 -1.02
N VAL A 22 6.67 -12.09 -1.11
CA VAL A 22 6.51 -10.80 -1.78
C VAL A 22 7.18 -10.88 -3.14
N GLU A 23 6.44 -10.66 -4.22
CA GLU A 23 6.99 -10.69 -5.58
C GLU A 23 7.95 -9.52 -5.83
N GLU A 24 8.81 -9.65 -6.84
CA GLU A 24 9.61 -8.53 -7.33
C GLU A 24 8.69 -7.50 -8.03
N PRO A 25 9.02 -6.19 -7.97
CA PRO A 25 8.15 -5.16 -8.52
C PRO A 25 8.05 -5.29 -10.05
N LYS A 26 6.84 -5.14 -10.59
CA LYS A 26 6.61 -4.98 -12.03
C LYS A 26 7.05 -3.59 -12.49
N ALA A 27 6.91 -3.34 -13.80
CA ALA A 27 7.46 -2.16 -14.49
C ALA A 27 7.23 -0.81 -13.78
N ARG A 28 6.04 -0.59 -13.23
CA ARG A 28 5.64 0.67 -12.59
C ARG A 28 5.48 0.57 -11.07
N GLU A 29 6.04 -0.46 -10.45
CA GLU A 29 5.91 -0.75 -9.03
C GLU A 29 7.21 -0.49 -8.27
N VAL A 30 7.10 -0.30 -6.95
CA VAL A 30 8.23 -0.04 -6.06
C VAL A 30 8.16 -1.03 -4.90
N LEU A 31 9.24 -1.77 -4.68
CA LEU A 31 9.36 -2.63 -3.51
C LEU A 31 10.00 -1.85 -2.37
N VAL A 32 9.28 -1.73 -1.25
CA VAL A 32 9.72 -0.95 -0.07
C VAL A 32 9.89 -1.88 1.12
N LYS A 33 11.04 -1.79 1.80
CA LYS A 33 11.24 -2.37 3.12
C LYS A 33 10.67 -1.42 4.16
N ILE A 34 9.49 -1.74 4.68
CA ILE A 34 8.86 -1.00 5.77
C ILE A 34 9.71 -1.18 7.03
N LEU A 35 10.16 -0.06 7.61
CA LEU A 35 10.95 -0.04 8.86
C LEU A 35 10.04 0.14 10.06
N TYR A 36 9.05 1.02 9.93
CA TYR A 36 8.07 1.34 10.96
C TYR A 36 6.70 1.56 10.33
N THR A 37 5.66 1.12 11.02
CA THR A 37 4.26 1.38 10.67
C THR A 37 3.46 1.66 11.94
N SER A 38 2.48 2.55 11.86
CA SER A 38 1.46 2.77 12.90
C SER A 38 0.17 2.04 12.53
N VAL A 39 -0.78 2.04 13.47
CA VAL A 39 -2.15 1.52 13.29
C VAL A 39 -3.11 2.68 13.47
N CYS A 40 -4.07 2.78 12.56
CA CYS A 40 -5.11 3.79 12.58
C CYS A 40 -6.50 3.13 12.68
N HIS A 41 -7.52 3.93 12.99
CA HIS A 41 -8.89 3.43 13.07
C HIS A 41 -9.38 2.86 11.73
N THR A 42 -8.90 3.36 10.59
CA THR A 42 -9.25 2.78 9.27
C THR A 42 -8.81 1.32 9.16
N ASP A 43 -7.63 0.96 9.68
CA ASP A 43 -7.19 -0.44 9.68
C ASP A 43 -8.11 -1.29 10.56
N ALA A 44 -8.51 -0.77 11.71
CA ALA A 44 -9.45 -1.46 12.62
C ALA A 44 -10.86 -1.60 12.02
N PHE A 45 -11.32 -0.61 11.26
CA PHE A 45 -12.61 -0.62 10.58
C PHE A 45 -12.66 -1.66 9.45
N THR A 46 -11.60 -1.77 8.65
CA THR A 46 -11.51 -2.86 7.68
C THR A 46 -11.41 -4.20 8.41
N LEU A 47 -10.56 -4.32 9.44
CA LEU A 47 -10.40 -5.56 10.20
C LEU A 47 -11.69 -6.03 10.87
N SER A 48 -12.57 -5.13 11.32
CA SER A 48 -13.84 -5.52 11.96
C SER A 48 -14.81 -6.21 10.98
N GLY A 49 -14.63 -5.99 9.68
CA GLY A 49 -15.55 -6.44 8.63
C GLY A 49 -16.69 -5.46 8.35
N ASP A 50 -16.66 -4.26 8.94
CA ASP A 50 -17.68 -3.22 8.69
C ASP A 50 -17.40 -2.43 7.40
N ASP A 51 -16.18 -2.52 6.87
CA ASP A 51 -15.80 -1.93 5.59
C ASP A 51 -16.38 -2.72 4.40
N PRO A 52 -17.31 -2.14 3.61
CA PRO A 52 -17.88 -2.83 2.46
C PRO A 52 -16.86 -3.07 1.33
N GLU A 53 -15.73 -2.37 1.33
CA GLU A 53 -14.62 -2.60 0.39
C GLU A 53 -13.61 -3.65 0.92
N GLY A 54 -13.76 -4.12 2.17
CA GLY A 54 -12.83 -5.05 2.81
C GLY A 54 -12.78 -6.42 2.13
N VAL A 55 -11.58 -6.81 1.67
CA VAL A 55 -11.31 -8.13 1.08
C VAL A 55 -10.31 -8.88 1.95
N PHE A 56 -10.59 -10.15 2.24
CA PHE A 56 -9.73 -11.02 3.06
C PHE A 56 -9.32 -12.28 2.27
N PRO A 57 -8.10 -12.82 2.47
CA PRO A 57 -7.08 -12.37 3.43
C PRO A 57 -6.35 -11.09 2.99
N ALA A 58 -5.91 -10.26 3.94
CA ALA A 58 -5.22 -9.00 3.66
C ALA A 58 -4.07 -8.70 4.63
N VAL A 59 -3.05 -8.01 4.13
CA VAL A 59 -2.08 -7.27 4.94
C VAL A 59 -2.57 -5.83 5.01
N LEU A 60 -3.02 -5.41 6.20
CA LEU A 60 -3.52 -4.05 6.45
C LEU A 60 -2.35 -3.08 6.68
N GLY A 61 -2.67 -1.82 7.00
CA GLY A 61 -1.69 -0.78 7.28
C GLY A 61 -1.50 0.18 6.11
N HIS A 62 -1.59 1.48 6.40
CA HIS A 62 -1.44 2.55 5.41
C HIS A 62 -0.63 3.74 5.94
N GLU A 63 -0.05 3.60 7.13
CA GLU A 63 0.78 4.62 7.78
C GLU A 63 2.16 4.03 8.09
N GLY A 64 3.12 4.22 7.19
CA GLY A 64 4.45 3.65 7.36
C GLY A 64 5.55 4.43 6.66
N ALA A 65 6.78 4.15 7.07
CA ALA A 65 7.98 4.68 6.44
C ALA A 65 8.99 3.55 6.23
N GLY A 66 9.70 3.61 5.11
CA GLY A 66 10.59 2.55 4.70
C GLY A 66 11.71 3.01 3.79
N VAL A 67 12.45 2.03 3.29
CA VAL A 67 13.54 2.24 2.35
C VAL A 67 13.26 1.45 1.08
N VAL A 68 13.43 2.07 -0.08
CA VAL A 68 13.26 1.40 -1.38
C VAL A 68 14.31 0.29 -1.52
N VAL A 69 13.84 -0.92 -1.83
CA VAL A 69 14.69 -2.11 -2.05
C VAL A 69 15.01 -2.27 -3.54
N SER A 70 13.97 -2.26 -4.38
CA SER A 70 14.05 -2.38 -5.83
C SER A 70 12.90 -1.62 -6.48
N VAL A 71 13.03 -1.33 -7.77
CA VAL A 71 12.04 -0.61 -8.57
C VAL A 71 11.86 -1.32 -9.91
N GLY A 72 10.66 -1.19 -10.49
CA GLY A 72 10.41 -1.58 -11.87
C GLY A 72 11.19 -0.73 -12.88
N ASP A 73 11.29 -1.21 -14.12
CA ASP A 73 12.07 -0.61 -15.19
C ASP A 73 11.52 0.74 -15.71
N GLU A 74 10.23 1.03 -15.50
CA GLU A 74 9.61 2.32 -15.85
C GLU A 74 9.60 3.33 -14.69
N VAL A 75 10.08 2.96 -13.49
CA VAL A 75 10.13 3.87 -12.34
C VAL A 75 11.34 4.79 -12.43
N THR A 76 11.08 6.10 -12.40
CA THR A 76 12.13 7.14 -12.47
C THR A 76 12.12 8.10 -11.27
N SER A 77 11.09 8.08 -10.43
CA SER A 77 10.88 9.03 -9.35
C SER A 77 11.64 8.71 -8.06
N VAL A 78 12.01 7.45 -7.86
CA VAL A 78 12.76 6.94 -6.69
C VAL A 78 13.74 5.85 -7.14
N LYS A 79 14.74 5.55 -6.31
CA LYS A 79 15.73 4.48 -6.55
C LYS A 79 16.02 3.69 -5.27
N PRO A 80 16.62 2.48 -5.38
CA PRO A 80 17.07 1.72 -4.21
C PRO A 80 17.88 2.58 -3.22
N GLY A 81 17.55 2.46 -1.93
CA GLY A 81 18.16 3.23 -0.84
C GLY A 81 17.44 4.53 -0.48
N ASP A 82 16.51 5.02 -1.30
CA ASP A 82 15.72 6.20 -0.95
C ASP A 82 14.78 5.90 0.23
N HIS A 83 14.65 6.86 1.14
CA HIS A 83 13.67 6.80 2.23
C HIS A 83 12.32 7.33 1.72
N VAL A 84 11.25 6.56 1.94
CA VAL A 84 9.93 6.84 1.35
C VAL A 84 8.80 6.62 2.36
N ILE A 85 7.69 7.31 2.11
CA ILE A 85 6.40 7.11 2.78
C ILE A 85 5.43 6.63 1.69
N PRO A 86 4.89 5.40 1.77
CA PRO A 86 3.81 4.97 0.88
C PRO A 86 2.56 5.82 1.10
N LEU A 87 1.92 6.24 0.00
CA LEU A 87 0.72 7.07 0.07
C LEU A 87 -0.49 6.28 -0.43
N TYR A 88 -1.53 6.17 0.40
CA TYR A 88 -2.80 5.56 -0.01
C TYR A 88 -3.58 6.41 -1.02
N THR A 89 -3.23 7.69 -1.17
CA THR A 89 -3.72 8.59 -2.21
C THR A 89 -2.60 8.86 -3.20
N ALA A 90 -2.79 8.47 -4.46
CA ALA A 90 -1.79 8.65 -5.51
C ALA A 90 -1.68 10.11 -5.99
N GLU A 91 -0.65 10.40 -6.78
CA GLU A 91 -0.48 11.69 -7.47
C GLU A 91 0.20 11.47 -8.83
N CYS A 92 -0.58 11.23 -9.89
CA CYS A 92 -0.01 10.95 -11.21
C CYS A 92 0.40 12.19 -12.02
N GLY A 93 0.04 13.41 -11.59
CA GLY A 93 0.31 14.65 -12.31
C GLY A 93 -0.47 14.87 -13.62
N GLU A 94 -1.10 13.84 -14.19
CA GLU A 94 -1.63 13.89 -15.56
C GLU A 94 -3.17 13.77 -15.65
N CYS A 95 -3.83 13.16 -14.66
CA CYS A 95 -5.28 13.02 -14.68
C CYS A 95 -5.99 14.37 -14.53
N LYS A 96 -7.29 14.43 -14.88
CA LYS A 96 -8.09 15.66 -14.77
C LYS A 96 -8.07 16.27 -13.36
N PHE A 97 -7.98 15.43 -12.32
CA PHE A 97 -7.99 15.87 -10.93
C PHE A 97 -6.64 16.47 -10.52
N CYS A 98 -5.52 15.80 -10.81
CA CYS A 98 -4.18 16.32 -10.54
C CYS A 98 -3.92 17.66 -11.27
N ARG A 99 -4.34 17.79 -12.53
CA ARG A 99 -4.17 19.03 -13.30
C ARG A 99 -5.14 20.15 -12.91
N SER A 100 -6.13 19.89 -12.06
CA SER A 100 -7.20 20.86 -11.78
C SER A 100 -6.77 22.02 -10.87
N GLY A 101 -5.75 21.83 -10.03
CA GLY A 101 -5.38 22.77 -8.97
C GLY A 101 -6.43 22.95 -7.86
N LYS A 102 -7.45 22.08 -7.80
CA LYS A 102 -8.62 22.22 -6.91
C LYS A 102 -8.84 21.02 -5.97
N THR A 103 -8.13 19.92 -6.19
CA THR A 103 -8.25 18.69 -5.40
C THR A 103 -6.97 17.87 -5.49
N ASN A 104 -6.76 17.01 -4.49
CA ASN A 104 -5.69 16.00 -4.44
C ASN A 104 -6.19 14.58 -4.80
N LEU A 105 -7.46 14.42 -5.20
CA LEU A 105 -8.07 13.11 -5.45
C LEU A 105 -7.68 12.52 -6.81
N CYS A 106 -6.44 12.05 -6.92
CA CYS A 106 -5.97 11.36 -8.12
C CYS A 106 -6.80 10.10 -8.40
N SER A 107 -7.11 9.86 -9.68
CA SER A 107 -7.90 8.70 -10.10
C SER A 107 -7.08 7.59 -10.78
N ALA A 108 -5.75 7.72 -10.86
CA ALA A 108 -4.91 6.86 -11.71
C ALA A 108 -4.89 5.38 -11.27
N VAL A 109 -5.00 5.12 -9.96
CA VAL A 109 -4.98 3.76 -9.39
C VAL A 109 -6.29 3.42 -8.69
N ARG A 110 -7.35 4.19 -8.92
CA ARG A 110 -8.60 4.04 -8.16
C ARG A 110 -9.29 2.70 -8.42
N GLU A 111 -9.09 2.10 -9.58
CA GLU A 111 -9.67 0.79 -9.94
C GLU A 111 -9.04 -0.38 -9.17
N THR A 112 -7.78 -0.26 -8.79
CA THR A 112 -7.04 -1.28 -8.02
C THR A 112 -6.96 -0.95 -6.54
N GLN A 113 -7.17 0.31 -6.14
CA GLN A 113 -7.20 0.73 -4.74
C GLN A 113 -8.24 -0.10 -3.95
N GLY A 114 -7.79 -0.78 -2.90
CA GLY A 114 -8.64 -1.61 -2.03
C GLY A 114 -8.79 -3.08 -2.46
N LYS A 115 -8.20 -3.51 -3.58
CA LYS A 115 -8.31 -4.90 -4.07
C LYS A 115 -7.19 -5.84 -3.62
N GLY A 116 -6.35 -5.40 -2.68
CA GLY A 116 -5.06 -6.04 -2.40
C GLY A 116 -4.09 -5.74 -3.51
#